data_AF-A0A8C1I6K7-F1
#
_entry.id   AF-A0A8C1I6K7-F1
#
_cell.length_a   1.000
_cell.length_b   1.000
_cell.length_c   1.000
_cell.angle_alpha   90.00
_cell.angle_beta   90.00
_cell.angle_gamma   90.00
#
_symmetry.space_group_name_H-M   'P 1'
#
loop_
_entity.id
_entity.type
_entity.pdbx_description
1 polymer ?
#
loop_
_entity_poly.entity_id
_entity_poly.type
_entity_poly.pdbx_seq_one_letter_code
_entity_poly.pdbx_strand_id
1 'polypeptide(L)'
;MASLFKKKTVDDVIKEQNKELRGTQRQIARDRTALERQEKQLEMEIKKMAKTGNRDACKVLAKQLVQVRKQKTRTYAVSSKVTSMSTQTKLMNSQMKMAGAMATTTKTMQAVNKKMDPKKTMQTLQNFQKETAKMDMTEEMMNDTLDEIFEDSGDEEESQDIVNQVLDEIGIEISGKMAHAPSAARKQPSAATSKADGISDEEIERQLKALGVD
;
A
#
# COMPACT_ATOMS: atom_id res chain seq x y z
N MET A 1 -1.35 -38.03 -37.01
CA MET A 1 -0.65 -36.72 -37.11
C MET A 1 -1.59 -35.66 -37.71
N ALA A 2 -2.71 -35.33 -37.05
CA ALA A 2 -3.66 -34.36 -37.58
C ALA A 2 -4.32 -33.56 -36.46
N SER A 3 -3.61 -32.58 -35.88
CA SER A 3 -4.22 -31.53 -35.03
C SER A 3 -3.27 -30.37 -34.72
N LEU A 4 -2.47 -29.88 -35.68
CA LEU A 4 -1.59 -28.72 -35.47
C LEU A 4 -2.12 -27.39 -36.06
N PHE A 5 -3.30 -27.39 -36.70
CA PHE A 5 -3.87 -26.19 -37.35
C PHE A 5 -5.37 -25.99 -37.08
N LYS A 6 -5.85 -26.20 -35.84
CA LYS A 6 -7.16 -25.68 -35.44
C LYS A 6 -7.01 -24.18 -35.14
N LYS A 7 -7.75 -23.33 -35.86
CA LYS A 7 -7.88 -21.90 -35.52
C LYS A 7 -8.30 -21.80 -34.05
N LYS A 8 -7.57 -21.03 -33.23
CA LYS A 8 -7.90 -20.82 -31.82
C LYS A 8 -9.36 -20.43 -31.72
N THR A 9 -10.12 -21.22 -30.96
CA THR A 9 -11.49 -20.84 -30.61
C THR A 9 -11.44 -19.72 -29.58
N VAL A 10 -12.52 -18.95 -29.45
CA VAL A 10 -12.55 -17.86 -28.48
C VAL A 10 -12.38 -18.39 -27.04
N ASP A 11 -12.86 -19.60 -26.76
CA ASP A 11 -12.60 -20.31 -25.50
C ASP A 11 -11.11 -20.61 -25.27
N ASP A 12 -10.35 -20.93 -26.32
CA ASP A 12 -8.92 -21.18 -26.21
C ASP A 12 -8.15 -19.89 -25.92
N VAL A 13 -8.53 -18.78 -26.55
CA VAL A 13 -7.96 -17.44 -26.29
C VAL A 13 -8.21 -17.02 -24.84
N ILE A 14 -9.44 -17.18 -24.34
CA ILE A 14 -9.79 -16.83 -22.96
C ILE A 14 -9.04 -17.71 -21.95
N LYS A 15 -8.86 -19.00 -22.24
CA LYS A 15 -8.07 -19.89 -21.36
C LYS A 15 -6.60 -19.51 -21.31
N GLU A 16 -6.02 -19.12 -22.45
CA GLU A 16 -4.64 -18.66 -22.54
C GLU A 16 -4.45 -17.34 -21.78
N GLN A 17 -5.33 -16.36 -21.97
CA GLN A 17 -5.34 -15.11 -21.22
C GLN A 17 -5.43 -15.35 -19.70
N ASN A 18 -6.33 -16.24 -19.25
CA ASN A 18 -6.41 -16.61 -17.83
C ASN A 18 -5.11 -17.23 -17.31
N LYS A 19 -4.43 -18.06 -18.12
CA LYS A 19 -3.16 -18.66 -17.75
C LYS A 19 -2.06 -17.61 -17.64
N GLU A 20 -2.02 -16.66 -18.57
CA GLU A 20 -1.09 -15.55 -18.59
C GLU A 20 -1.30 -14.62 -17.38
N LEU A 21 -2.54 -14.20 -17.11
CA LEU A 21 -2.89 -13.37 -15.94
C LEU A 21 -2.47 -14.03 -14.61
N ARG A 22 -2.67 -15.35 -14.48
CA ARG A 22 -2.18 -16.12 -13.31
C ARG A 22 -0.65 -16.14 -13.22
N GLY A 23 0.03 -16.20 -14.36
CA GLY A 23 1.49 -16.09 -14.45
C GLY A 23 1.96 -14.72 -13.96
N THR A 24 1.36 -13.66 -14.49
CA THR A 24 1.63 -12.27 -14.11
C THR A 24 1.39 -12.03 -12.62
N GLN A 25 0.29 -12.53 -12.04
CA GLN A 25 0.04 -12.42 -10.60
C GLN A 25 1.14 -13.07 -9.75
N ARG A 26 1.66 -14.23 -10.15
CA ARG A 26 2.80 -14.87 -9.46
C ARG A 26 4.11 -14.10 -9.67
N GLN A 27 4.31 -13.50 -10.84
CA GLN A 27 5.48 -12.65 -11.09
C GLN A 27 5.47 -11.42 -10.18
N ILE A 28 4.34 -10.72 -10.12
CA ILE A 28 4.11 -9.57 -9.23
C ILE A 28 4.40 -9.95 -7.76
N ALA A 29 3.96 -11.11 -7.31
CA ALA A 29 4.26 -11.60 -5.96
C ALA A 29 5.75 -11.84 -5.73
N ARG A 30 6.48 -12.40 -6.71
CA ARG A 30 7.93 -12.58 -6.64
C ARG A 30 8.67 -11.25 -6.64
N ASP A 31 8.26 -10.32 -7.49
CA ASP A 31 8.84 -8.98 -7.58
C ASP A 31 8.66 -8.21 -6.26
N ARG A 32 7.50 -8.34 -5.60
CA ARG A 32 7.30 -7.79 -4.25
C ARG A 32 8.32 -8.34 -3.25
N THR A 33 8.51 -9.65 -3.20
CA THR A 33 9.49 -10.26 -2.28
C THR A 33 10.92 -9.81 -2.60
N ALA A 34 11.24 -9.56 -3.88
CA ALA A 34 12.53 -8.99 -4.26
C ALA A 34 12.69 -7.54 -3.77
N LEU A 35 11.66 -6.69 -3.93
CA LEU A 35 11.64 -5.32 -3.42
C LEU A 35 11.75 -5.29 -1.88
N GLU A 36 11.11 -6.20 -1.16
CA GLU A 36 11.24 -6.33 0.31
C GLU A 36 12.68 -6.67 0.75
N ARG A 37 13.40 -7.47 -0.04
CA ARG A 37 14.81 -7.77 0.24
C ARG A 37 15.70 -6.55 -0.04
N GLN A 38 15.45 -5.83 -1.12
CA GLN A 38 16.16 -4.59 -1.46
C GLN A 38 15.91 -3.51 -0.41
N GLU A 39 14.68 -3.36 0.06
CA GLU A 39 14.30 -2.45 1.15
C GLU A 39 15.16 -2.72 2.40
N LYS A 40 15.20 -3.98 2.87
CA LYS A 40 16.03 -4.37 4.02
C LYS A 40 17.53 -4.14 3.81
N GLN A 41 18.03 -4.35 2.59
CA GLN A 41 19.44 -4.08 2.26
C GLN A 41 19.76 -2.59 2.34
N LEU A 42 18.91 -1.74 1.76
CA LEU A 42 19.05 -0.29 1.82
C LEU A 42 18.96 0.22 3.26
N GLU A 43 18.06 -0.31 4.09
CA GLU A 43 17.99 0.05 5.52
C GLU A 43 19.32 -0.26 6.25
N MET A 44 19.94 -1.42 5.99
CA MET A 44 21.23 -1.78 6.58
C MET A 44 22.36 -0.87 6.09
N GLU A 45 22.38 -0.52 4.80
CA GLU A 45 23.37 0.37 4.21
C GLU A 45 23.23 1.81 4.75
N ILE A 46 22.00 2.33 4.84
CA ILE A 46 21.71 3.63 5.45
C ILE A 46 22.19 3.64 6.90
N LYS A 47 21.93 2.57 7.67
CA LYS A 47 22.46 2.43 9.04
C LYS A 47 23.98 2.53 9.11
N LYS A 48 24.67 1.88 8.19
CA LYS A 48 26.13 1.90 8.13
C LYS A 48 26.66 3.29 7.77
N MET A 49 26.09 3.92 6.74
CA MET A 49 26.52 5.25 6.27
C MET A 49 26.21 6.35 7.30
N ALA A 50 25.08 6.26 7.98
CA ALA A 50 24.70 7.19 9.04
C ALA A 50 25.69 7.14 10.23
N LYS A 51 26.14 5.93 10.63
CA LYS A 51 27.17 5.77 11.67
C LYS A 51 28.52 6.37 11.26
N THR A 52 28.87 6.30 9.98
CA THR A 52 30.10 6.93 9.47
C THR A 52 29.99 8.45 9.28
N GLY A 53 28.81 9.04 9.47
CA GLY A 53 28.60 10.49 9.32
C GLY A 53 28.54 10.99 7.88
N ASN A 54 28.51 10.10 6.88
CA ASN A 54 28.44 10.48 5.47
C ASN A 54 27.00 10.85 5.07
N ARG A 55 26.65 12.12 5.27
CA ARG A 55 25.29 12.64 5.02
C ARG A 55 24.88 12.59 3.55
N ASP A 56 25.81 12.80 2.62
CA ASP A 56 25.50 12.81 1.18
C ASP A 56 25.15 11.41 0.68
N ALA A 57 25.89 10.40 1.11
CA ALA A 57 25.56 9.00 0.80
C ALA A 57 24.23 8.57 1.44
N CYS A 58 23.96 8.98 2.69
CA CYS A 58 22.66 8.74 3.32
C CYS A 58 21.51 9.37 2.55
N LYS A 59 21.70 10.58 2.00
CA LYS A 59 20.67 11.27 1.21
C LYS A 59 20.30 10.50 -0.04
N VAL A 60 21.29 10.02 -0.79
CA VAL A 60 21.06 9.22 -2.00
C VAL A 60 20.36 7.90 -1.67
N LEU A 61 20.85 7.17 -0.66
CA LEU A 61 20.28 5.89 -0.26
C LEU A 61 18.87 6.03 0.33
N ALA A 62 18.59 7.10 1.08
CA ALA A 62 17.25 7.38 1.60
C ALA A 62 16.26 7.69 0.47
N LYS A 63 16.64 8.48 -0.55
CA LYS A 63 15.79 8.69 -1.73
C LYS A 63 15.49 7.37 -2.43
N GLN A 64 16.49 6.49 -2.55
CA GLN A 64 16.32 5.16 -3.12
C GLN A 64 15.38 4.27 -2.28
N LEU A 65 15.49 4.31 -0.95
CA LEU A 65 14.60 3.56 -0.05
C LEU A 65 13.13 4.00 -0.21
N VAL A 66 12.87 5.30 -0.25
CA VAL A 66 11.51 5.84 -0.48
C VAL A 66 10.98 5.38 -1.83
N GLN A 67 11.81 5.41 -2.87
CA GLN A 67 11.42 4.94 -4.20
C GLN A 67 11.07 3.43 -4.20
N VAL A 68 11.86 2.60 -3.53
CA VAL A 68 11.58 1.15 -3.39
C VAL A 68 10.27 0.92 -2.62
N ARG A 69 10.02 1.68 -1.55
CA ARG A 69 8.75 1.62 -0.80
C ARG A 69 7.56 2.02 -1.65
N LYS A 70 7.67 3.11 -2.41
CA LYS A 70 6.64 3.54 -3.38
C LYS A 70 6.39 2.44 -4.44
N GLN A 71 7.44 1.85 -4.99
CA GLN A 71 7.32 0.74 -5.96
C GLN A 71 6.62 -0.48 -5.36
N LYS A 72 6.95 -0.87 -4.12
CA LYS A 72 6.31 -1.97 -3.38
C LYS A 72 4.82 -1.70 -3.14
N THR A 73 4.46 -0.47 -2.77
CA THR A 73 3.06 -0.04 -2.63
C THR A 73 2.34 -0.11 -3.97
N ARG A 74 2.95 0.40 -5.05
CA ARG A 74 2.41 0.32 -6.41
C ARG A 74 2.16 -1.12 -6.86
N THR A 75 2.97 -2.08 -6.41
CA THR A 75 2.76 -3.51 -6.67
C THR A 75 1.39 -4.01 -6.16
N TYR A 76 0.83 -3.44 -5.08
CA TYR A 76 -0.52 -3.77 -4.60
C TYR A 76 -1.60 -3.31 -5.58
N ALA A 77 -1.51 -2.07 -6.06
CA ALA A 77 -2.44 -1.54 -7.05
C ALA A 77 -2.39 -2.35 -8.36
N VAL A 78 -1.18 -2.68 -8.84
CA VAL A 78 -1.00 -3.51 -10.04
C VAL A 78 -1.55 -4.92 -9.83
N SER A 79 -1.33 -5.54 -8.66
CA SER A 79 -1.91 -6.84 -8.34
C SER A 79 -3.45 -6.81 -8.32
N SER A 80 -4.04 -5.74 -7.81
CA SER A 80 -5.49 -5.54 -7.82
C SER A 80 -6.02 -5.41 -9.25
N LYS A 81 -5.36 -4.60 -10.09
CA LYS A 81 -5.72 -4.41 -11.50
C LYS A 81 -5.69 -5.73 -12.28
N VAL A 82 -4.66 -6.54 -12.11
CA VAL A 82 -4.57 -7.89 -12.73
C VAL A 82 -5.69 -8.81 -12.24
N THR A 83 -6.06 -8.72 -10.95
CA THR A 83 -7.18 -9.49 -10.38
C THR A 83 -8.52 -9.04 -10.97
N SER A 84 -8.73 -7.73 -11.15
CA SER A 84 -9.91 -7.19 -11.82
C SER A 84 -10.01 -7.69 -13.26
N MET A 85 -8.92 -7.60 -14.04
CA MET A 85 -8.86 -8.12 -15.41
C MET A 85 -9.18 -9.62 -15.48
N SER A 86 -8.74 -10.41 -14.50
CA SER A 86 -9.09 -11.84 -14.38
C SER A 86 -10.59 -12.04 -14.17
N THR A 87 -11.22 -11.21 -13.35
CA THR A 87 -12.68 -11.23 -13.13
C THR A 87 -13.45 -10.80 -14.37
N GLN A 88 -13.02 -9.72 -15.04
CA GLN A 88 -13.60 -9.26 -16.30
C GLN A 88 -13.49 -10.33 -17.39
N THR A 89 -12.34 -11.02 -17.48
CA THR A 89 -12.15 -12.14 -18.42
C THR A 89 -13.09 -13.30 -18.12
N LYS A 90 -13.35 -13.62 -16.84
CA LYS A 90 -14.34 -14.64 -16.45
C LYS A 90 -15.76 -14.22 -16.79
N LEU A 91 -16.10 -12.94 -16.60
CA LEU A 91 -17.40 -12.39 -16.99
C LEU A 91 -17.60 -12.50 -18.50
N MET A 92 -16.60 -12.10 -19.28
CA MET A 92 -16.60 -12.23 -20.74
C MET A 92 -16.80 -13.69 -21.17
N ASN A 93 -16.12 -14.66 -20.53
CA ASN A 93 -16.34 -16.08 -20.80
C ASN A 93 -17.79 -16.52 -20.56
N SER A 94 -18.36 -16.13 -19.41
CA SER A 94 -19.76 -16.42 -19.08
C SER A 94 -20.72 -15.78 -20.07
N GLN A 95 -20.45 -14.54 -20.48
CA GLN A 95 -21.25 -13.82 -21.46
C GLN A 95 -21.16 -14.45 -22.85
N MET A 96 -19.99 -14.95 -23.26
CA MET A 96 -19.84 -15.68 -24.52
C MET A 96 -20.57 -17.02 -24.51
N LYS A 97 -20.53 -17.76 -23.40
CA LYS A 97 -21.33 -18.98 -23.23
C LYS A 97 -22.82 -18.69 -23.27
N MET A 98 -23.25 -17.61 -22.62
CA MET A 98 -24.64 -17.15 -22.66
C MET A 98 -25.03 -16.73 -24.07
N ALA A 99 -24.16 -16.04 -24.81
CA ALA A 99 -24.39 -15.66 -26.20
C ALA A 99 -24.45 -16.90 -27.12
N GLY A 100 -23.62 -17.92 -26.91
CA GLY A 100 -23.69 -19.19 -27.64
C GLY A 100 -24.99 -19.97 -27.33
N ALA A 101 -25.38 -20.02 -26.06
CA ALA A 101 -26.65 -20.61 -25.64
C ALA A 101 -27.85 -19.82 -26.19
N MET A 102 -27.81 -18.50 -26.14
CA MET A 102 -28.81 -17.61 -26.72
C MET A 102 -28.85 -17.71 -28.24
N ALA A 103 -27.73 -17.87 -28.94
CA ALA A 103 -27.72 -18.09 -30.38
C ALA A 103 -28.40 -19.43 -30.73
N THR A 104 -28.14 -20.47 -29.94
CA THR A 104 -28.78 -21.78 -30.11
C THR A 104 -30.28 -21.68 -29.79
N THR A 105 -30.64 -21.08 -28.66
CA THR A 105 -32.03 -20.82 -28.26
C THR A 105 -32.72 -19.88 -29.23
N THR A 106 -32.07 -18.87 -29.81
CA THR A 106 -32.65 -17.98 -30.83
C THR A 106 -32.86 -18.71 -32.14
N LYS A 107 -32.01 -19.68 -32.49
CA LYS A 107 -32.21 -20.54 -33.66
C LYS A 107 -33.43 -21.46 -33.45
N THR A 108 -33.56 -22.04 -32.26
CA THR A 108 -34.74 -22.82 -31.85
C THR A 108 -35.98 -21.94 -31.71
N MET A 109 -35.80 -20.73 -31.17
CA MET A 109 -36.84 -19.75 -30.95
C MET A 109 -37.27 -19.14 -32.27
N GLN A 110 -36.44 -18.97 -33.30
CA GLN A 110 -36.87 -18.63 -34.66
C GLN A 110 -37.75 -19.73 -35.26
N ALA A 111 -37.41 -21.01 -35.01
CA ALA A 111 -38.27 -22.13 -35.37
C ALA A 111 -39.61 -22.13 -34.59
N VAL A 112 -39.63 -21.60 -33.36
CA VAL A 112 -40.81 -21.46 -32.49
C VAL A 112 -41.53 -20.10 -32.64
N ASN A 113 -40.87 -19.05 -33.13
CA ASN A 113 -41.33 -17.65 -33.28
C ASN A 113 -42.24 -17.49 -34.51
N LYS A 114 -42.40 -18.57 -35.27
CA LYS A 114 -43.60 -18.77 -36.09
C LYS A 114 -44.88 -18.89 -35.24
N LYS A 115 -44.78 -18.99 -33.91
CA LYS A 115 -45.87 -19.15 -32.93
C LYS A 115 -45.69 -18.40 -31.59
N MET A 116 -44.79 -17.43 -31.44
CA MET A 116 -44.55 -16.78 -30.13
C MET A 116 -44.58 -15.24 -30.16
N ASP A 117 -44.90 -14.62 -29.02
CA ASP A 117 -45.38 -13.24 -28.86
C ASP A 117 -44.23 -12.21 -28.65
N PRO A 118 -44.09 -11.18 -29.52
CA PRO A 118 -42.95 -10.25 -29.55
C PRO A 118 -42.80 -9.34 -28.31
N LYS A 119 -43.84 -9.17 -27.48
CA LYS A 119 -43.79 -8.26 -26.32
C LYS A 119 -42.79 -8.67 -25.23
N LYS A 120 -42.62 -9.96 -24.96
CA LYS A 120 -41.71 -10.45 -23.90
C LYS A 120 -40.24 -10.27 -24.27
N THR A 121 -39.89 -10.44 -25.55
CA THR A 121 -38.51 -10.30 -26.04
C THR A 121 -38.01 -8.85 -25.92
N MET A 122 -38.89 -7.87 -26.16
CA MET A 122 -38.57 -6.44 -26.02
C MET A 122 -38.30 -6.06 -24.55
N GLN A 123 -39.04 -6.64 -23.60
CA GLN A 123 -38.83 -6.42 -22.18
C GLN A 123 -37.50 -7.01 -21.67
N THR A 124 -37.11 -8.19 -22.17
CA THR A 124 -35.81 -8.80 -21.85
C THR A 124 -34.65 -7.96 -22.39
N LEU A 125 -34.77 -7.39 -23.59
CA LEU A 125 -33.75 -6.52 -24.18
C LEU A 125 -33.55 -5.24 -23.36
N GLN A 126 -34.65 -4.67 -22.87
CA GLN A 126 -34.65 -3.44 -22.07
C GLN A 126 -34.03 -3.65 -20.68
N ASN A 127 -34.27 -4.82 -20.07
CA ASN A 127 -33.63 -5.19 -18.80
C ASN A 127 -32.13 -5.44 -18.96
N PHE A 128 -31.72 -6.08 -20.06
CA PHE A 128 -30.30 -6.28 -20.37
C PHE A 128 -29.55 -4.95 -20.53
N GLN A 129 -30.12 -4.00 -21.28
CA GLN A 129 -29.54 -2.66 -21.43
C GLN A 129 -29.36 -1.93 -20.09
N LYS A 130 -30.33 -2.07 -19.16
CA LYS A 130 -30.22 -1.50 -17.82
C LYS A 130 -29.12 -2.13 -16.98
N GLU A 131 -28.96 -3.45 -17.02
CA GLU A 131 -27.88 -4.14 -16.30
C GLU A 131 -26.50 -3.82 -16.88
N THR A 132 -26.36 -3.74 -18.21
CA THR A 132 -25.11 -3.33 -18.85
C THR A 132 -24.72 -1.90 -18.47
N ALA A 133 -25.65 -0.94 -18.52
CA ALA A 133 -25.37 0.44 -18.13
C ALA A 133 -24.98 0.57 -16.64
N LYS A 134 -25.58 -0.24 -15.76
CA LYS A 134 -25.21 -0.28 -14.34
C LYS A 134 -23.80 -0.83 -14.13
N MET A 135 -23.37 -1.78 -14.96
CA MET A 135 -22.04 -2.35 -14.92
C MET A 135 -20.98 -1.33 -15.37
N ASP A 136 -21.24 -0.59 -16.46
CA ASP A 136 -20.32 0.44 -16.97
C ASP A 136 -20.07 1.53 -15.92
N MET A 137 -21.12 2.03 -15.24
CA MET A 137 -20.95 3.00 -14.14
C MET A 137 -20.08 2.47 -12.99
N THR A 138 -20.19 1.19 -12.65
CA THR A 138 -19.38 0.61 -11.57
C THR A 138 -17.92 0.43 -11.98
N GLU A 139 -17.64 0.22 -13.26
CA GLU A 139 -16.27 0.14 -13.79
C GLU A 139 -15.62 1.53 -13.82
N GLU A 140 -16.37 2.57 -14.18
CA GLU A 140 -15.92 3.97 -14.18
C GLU A 140 -15.56 4.45 -12.76
N MET A 141 -16.44 4.24 -11.77
CA MET A 141 -16.18 4.59 -10.38
C MET A 141 -14.96 3.83 -9.79
N MET A 142 -14.74 2.59 -10.23
CA MET A 142 -13.58 1.81 -9.80
C MET A 142 -12.27 2.35 -10.41
N ASN A 143 -12.30 2.81 -11.67
CA ASN A 143 -11.15 3.42 -12.33
C ASN A 143 -10.81 4.78 -11.72
N ASP A 144 -11.81 5.62 -11.42
CA ASP A 144 -11.58 6.94 -10.79
C ASP A 144 -10.91 6.80 -9.42
N THR A 145 -11.35 5.82 -8.61
CA THR A 145 -10.73 5.55 -7.30
C THR A 145 -9.29 5.03 -7.45
N LEU A 146 -9.01 4.29 -8.53
CA LEU A 146 -7.66 3.80 -8.80
C LEU A 146 -6.75 4.93 -9.29
N ASP A 147 -7.25 5.83 -10.14
CA ASP A 147 -6.49 6.93 -10.71
C ASP A 147 -6.15 8.01 -9.65
N GLU A 148 -7.06 8.26 -8.71
CA GLU A 148 -6.80 9.14 -7.54
C GLU A 148 -5.64 8.60 -6.67
N ILE A 149 -5.50 7.27 -6.54
CA ILE A 149 -4.36 6.63 -5.86
C ILE A 149 -3.05 6.79 -6.65
N PHE A 150 -3.11 6.99 -7.97
CA PHE A 150 -1.93 7.20 -8.81
C PHE A 150 -1.51 8.68 -8.93
N GLU A 151 -2.43 9.63 -8.81
CA GLU A 151 -2.15 11.08 -8.95
C GLU A 151 -1.41 11.69 -7.75
N ASP A 152 -1.53 11.15 -6.54
CA ASP A 152 -0.83 11.66 -5.33
C ASP A 152 0.70 11.36 -5.31
N SER A 153 1.28 10.97 -6.44
CA SER A 153 2.69 10.59 -6.54
C SER A 153 3.64 11.74 -6.91
N GLY A 154 3.13 12.97 -6.91
CA GLY A 154 3.77 14.14 -7.54
C GLY A 154 4.57 15.11 -6.66
N ASP A 155 4.63 14.97 -5.33
CA ASP A 155 5.38 15.94 -4.52
C ASP A 155 6.83 15.49 -4.26
N GLU A 156 7.78 16.20 -4.90
CA GLU A 156 9.21 15.83 -5.00
C GLU A 156 10.16 16.83 -4.31
N GLU A 157 9.67 17.76 -3.50
CA GLU A 157 10.50 18.74 -2.79
C GLU A 157 10.49 18.54 -1.27
N GLU A 158 11.30 17.61 -0.74
CA GLU A 158 11.78 17.66 0.66
C GLU A 158 12.94 16.67 0.93
N SER A 159 14.05 16.82 0.21
CA SER A 159 15.15 15.83 0.28
C SER A 159 15.99 15.85 1.57
N GLN A 160 15.76 16.78 2.51
CA GLN A 160 16.41 16.75 3.84
C GLN A 160 15.47 16.16 4.90
N ASP A 161 14.20 16.55 4.87
CA ASP A 161 13.21 16.06 5.83
C ASP A 161 12.90 14.59 5.61
N ILE A 162 12.87 14.13 4.35
CA ILE A 162 12.81 12.69 4.02
C ILE A 162 13.97 11.91 4.65
N VAL A 163 15.18 12.48 4.65
CA VAL A 163 16.35 11.79 5.23
C VAL A 163 16.22 11.71 6.75
N ASN A 164 15.85 12.81 7.40
CA ASN A 164 15.65 12.82 8.84
C ASN A 164 14.52 11.86 9.24
N GLN A 165 13.39 11.88 8.53
CA GLN A 165 12.27 10.98 8.74
C GLN A 165 12.68 9.50 8.57
N VAL A 166 13.43 9.17 7.51
CA VAL A 166 13.93 7.81 7.29
C VAL A 166 14.90 7.39 8.39
N LEU A 167 15.79 8.28 8.83
CA LEU A 167 16.75 7.97 9.91
C LEU A 167 16.05 7.75 11.26
N ASP A 168 15.02 8.55 11.55
CA ASP A 168 14.18 8.42 12.75
C ASP A 168 13.39 7.12 12.72
N GLU A 169 12.76 6.77 11.59
CA GLU A 169 12.02 5.52 11.41
C GLU A 169 12.92 4.27 11.55
N ILE A 170 14.15 4.37 11.05
CA ILE A 170 15.16 3.31 11.12
C ILE A 170 15.71 3.15 12.56
N GLY A 171 15.39 4.07 13.47
CA GLY A 171 15.81 4.06 14.87
C GLY A 171 17.26 4.47 15.05
N ILE A 172 17.81 5.24 14.11
CA ILE A 172 19.11 5.89 14.29
C ILE A 172 18.82 7.23 14.96
N GLU A 173 18.39 7.17 16.22
CA GLU A 173 18.56 8.32 17.09
C GLU A 173 20.05 8.65 17.05
N ILE A 174 20.36 9.79 16.44
CA ILE A 174 21.70 10.35 16.30
C ILE A 174 22.40 10.13 17.64
N SER A 175 23.31 9.15 17.70
CA SER A 175 24.06 8.82 18.92
C SER A 175 24.88 10.03 19.43
N GLY A 176 24.93 11.11 18.66
CA GLY A 176 25.44 12.42 19.05
C GLY A 176 24.60 13.19 20.08
N LYS A 177 23.31 12.88 20.32
CA LYS A 177 22.53 13.54 21.40
C LYS A 177 22.72 12.90 22.79
N MET A 178 23.14 11.64 22.88
CA MET A 178 23.51 11.03 24.17
C MET A 178 24.98 11.28 24.56
N ALA A 179 25.87 11.58 23.61
CA ALA A 179 27.26 11.95 23.91
C ALA A 179 27.40 13.36 24.54
N HIS A 180 26.31 14.13 24.63
CA HIS A 180 26.28 15.46 25.25
C HIS A 180 25.39 15.54 26.50
N ALA A 181 24.88 14.42 26.99
CA ALA A 181 24.35 14.39 28.36
C ALA A 181 25.55 14.39 29.33
N PRO A 182 25.69 15.37 30.23
CA PRO A 182 26.77 15.37 31.20
C PRO A 182 26.68 14.06 32.00
N SER A 183 27.76 13.28 31.95
CA SER A 183 27.92 12.10 32.78
C SER A 183 27.81 12.51 34.24
N ALA A 184 26.63 12.33 34.83
CA ALA A 184 26.44 12.39 36.25
C ALA A 184 27.22 11.21 36.82
N ALA A 185 28.46 11.49 37.23
CA ALA A 185 29.35 10.53 37.86
C ALA A 185 28.59 9.81 38.99
N ARG A 186 28.42 8.49 38.83
CA ARG A 186 27.94 7.58 39.87
C ARG A 186 28.78 7.77 41.12
N LYS A 187 28.25 8.45 42.14
CA LYS A 187 28.70 8.27 43.52
C LYS A 187 27.94 7.07 44.10
N GLN A 188 28.69 6.04 44.46
CA GLN A 188 28.20 4.88 45.20
C GLN A 188 27.56 5.30 46.53
N PRO A 189 26.57 4.55 47.04
CA PRO A 189 26.05 4.80 48.38
C PRO A 189 27.01 4.18 49.40
N SER A 190 27.77 5.03 50.09
CA SER A 190 28.41 4.66 51.36
C SER A 190 27.49 5.07 52.51
N ALA A 191 27.29 4.16 53.45
CA ALA A 191 26.42 4.32 54.59
C ALA A 191 26.97 5.31 55.63
N ALA A 192 26.02 5.95 56.33
CA ALA A 192 26.11 6.68 57.59
C ALA A 192 26.77 8.09 57.58
N THR A 193 25.96 9.15 57.70
CA THR A 193 25.72 9.90 58.96
C THR A 193 24.88 11.16 58.71
N SER A 194 23.97 11.42 59.64
CA SER A 194 23.14 12.60 59.90
C SER A 194 23.72 13.97 59.49
N LYS A 195 22.93 14.79 58.79
CA LYS A 195 22.27 16.02 59.30
C LYS A 195 21.44 16.68 58.19
N ALA A 196 20.18 16.94 58.48
CA ALA A 196 19.27 17.69 57.63
C ALA A 196 19.62 19.18 57.72
N ASP A 197 19.76 19.84 56.57
CA ASP A 197 19.66 21.29 56.46
C ASP A 197 18.21 21.68 56.70
N GLY A 198 17.87 21.85 57.99
CA GLY A 198 16.67 22.54 58.44
C GLY A 198 16.97 24.04 58.47
N ILE A 199 16.07 24.81 57.87
CA ILE A 199 15.98 26.27 58.01
C ILE A 199 16.13 26.59 59.50
N SER A 200 17.14 27.38 59.87
CA SER A 200 17.46 27.66 61.27
C SER A 200 16.36 28.48 61.93
N ASP A 201 15.96 28.08 63.14
CA ASP A 201 14.93 28.71 63.97
C ASP A 201 15.14 30.23 64.17
N GLU A 202 16.38 30.72 64.10
CA GLU A 202 16.72 32.16 64.13
C GLU A 202 16.13 32.95 62.96
N GLU A 203 16.00 32.35 61.77
CA GLU A 203 15.48 33.04 60.57
C GLU A 203 13.94 33.12 60.64
N ILE A 204 13.29 32.12 61.24
CA ILE A 204 11.84 32.08 61.46
C ILE A 204 11.44 33.09 62.54
N GLU A 205 12.20 33.18 63.64
CA GLU A 205 11.94 34.12 64.73
C GLU A 205 12.14 35.58 64.29
N ARG A 206 13.11 35.81 63.38
CA ARG A 206 13.35 37.13 62.78
C ARG A 206 12.22 37.57 61.85
N GLN A 207 11.60 36.63 61.12
CA GLN A 207 10.45 36.91 60.26
C GLN A 207 9.16 37.15 61.06
N LEU A 208 8.97 36.48 62.19
CA LEU A 208 7.83 36.70 63.08
C LEU A 208 7.89 38.08 63.77
N LYS A 209 9.07 38.49 64.24
CA LYS A 209 9.27 39.85 64.80
C LYS A 209 9.09 40.97 63.78
N ALA A 210 9.45 40.73 62.51
CA ALA A 210 9.28 41.72 61.44
C ALA A 210 7.81 41.96 61.06
N LEU A 211 6.91 41.03 61.40
CA LEU A 211 5.48 41.10 61.11
C LEU A 211 4.64 41.63 62.29
N GLY A 212 5.27 42.01 63.41
CA GLY A 212 4.61 42.70 64.51
C GLY A 212 3.52 41.89 65.22
N VAL A 213 3.66 40.56 65.24
CA VAL A 213 2.82 39.68 66.06
C VAL A 213 3.65 39.29 67.28
N ASP A 214 3.38 39.92 68.43
CA ASP A 214 3.94 39.51 69.73
C ASP A 214 3.52 38.09 70.11
#